data_AF-A0ABC8L9K4-F1
#
_entry.id   AF-A0ABC8L9K4-F1
#
_cell.length_a   1.000
_cell.length_b   1.000
_cell.length_c   1.000
_cell.angle_alpha   90.00
_cell.angle_beta   90.00
_cell.angle_gamma   90.00
#
_symmetry.space_group_name_H-M   'P 1'
#
loop_
_entity.id
_entity.type
_entity.pdbx_description
1 polymer ?
#
loop_
_entity_poly.entity_id
_entity_poly.type
_entity_poly.pdbx_seq_one_letter_code
_entity_poly.pdbx_strand_id
1 'polypeptide(L)' 'MKIRSGGHDYDGLSYVSYAGHPFFIIDMFNLRTVDVDLASKTAWVQSGAILGEVYYYIWEKSKTLAFPAGVCPTVGVGGQ' A
#
# COMPACT_ATOMS: atom_id res chain seq x y z
N MET A 1 -10.98 11.07 -12.62
CA MET A 1 -9.66 10.61 -12.13
C MET A 1 -9.91 9.54 -11.09
N LYS A 2 -9.11 8.47 -11.08
CA LYS A 2 -9.10 7.44 -10.03
C LYS A 2 -7.65 7.22 -9.58
N ILE A 3 -7.44 6.86 -8.31
CA ILE A 3 -6.11 6.57 -7.76
C ILE A 3 -6.09 5.10 -7.36
N ARG A 4 -5.03 4.38 -7.74
CA ARG A 4 -4.87 2.97 -7.43
C ARG A 4 -3.53 2.73 -6.72
N SER A 5 -3.61 1.99 -5.62
CA SER A 5 -2.46 1.43 -4.89
C SER A 5 -2.38 -0.09 -5.18
N GLY A 6 -2.83 -0.95 -4.26
CA GLY A 6 -2.80 -2.41 -4.43
C GLY A 6 -4.00 -3.01 -5.19
N GLY A 7 -5.02 -2.20 -5.52
CA GLY A 7 -6.16 -2.64 -6.33
C GLY A 7 -7.15 -3.58 -5.63
N HIS A 8 -7.12 -3.66 -4.30
CA HIS A 8 -8.01 -4.50 -3.47
C HIS A 8 -9.42 -3.91 -3.23
N ASP A 9 -9.77 -2.86 -3.97
CA ASP A 9 -11.13 -2.30 -3.92
C ASP A 9 -12.14 -3.36 -4.38
N TYR A 10 -13.07 -3.74 -3.50
CA TYR A 10 -14.04 -4.81 -3.73
C TYR A 10 -14.94 -4.56 -4.95
N ASP A 11 -15.26 -3.30 -5.21
CA ASP A 11 -16.09 -2.87 -6.34
C ASP A 11 -15.24 -2.38 -7.54
N GLY A 12 -13.92 -2.53 -7.46
CA GLY A 12 -12.97 -2.06 -8.46
C GLY A 12 -12.96 -0.54 -8.68
N LEU A 13 -13.49 0.27 -7.77
CA LEU A 13 -13.67 1.71 -7.95
C LEU A 13 -12.35 2.48 -8.12
N SER A 14 -11.21 1.90 -7.75
CA SER A 14 -9.88 2.46 -8.03
C SER A 14 -9.47 2.38 -9.51
N TYR A 15 -10.13 1.55 -10.33
CA TYR A 15 -9.82 1.38 -11.76
C TYR A 15 -11.04 1.22 -12.68
N VAL A 16 -12.27 1.24 -12.14
CA VAL A 16 -13.55 1.21 -12.89
C VAL A 16 -14.34 2.50 -12.67
N SER A 17 -15.09 2.92 -13.69
CA SER A 17 -16.03 4.04 -13.63
C SER A 17 -17.35 3.67 -14.29
N TYR A 18 -18.46 3.83 -13.58
CA TYR A 18 -19.82 3.59 -14.09
C TYR A 18 -20.48 4.86 -14.66
N ALA A 19 -19.80 6.01 -14.61
CA ALA A 19 -20.36 7.30 -15.04
C ALA A 19 -20.45 7.46 -16.56
N GLY A 20 -19.96 6.49 -17.36
CA GLY A 20 -20.00 6.55 -18.83
C GLY A 20 -19.10 7.61 -19.47
N HIS A 21 -18.24 8.27 -18.69
CA HIS A 21 -17.29 9.28 -19.17
C HIS A 21 -15.84 8.75 -19.12
N PRO A 22 -14.96 9.20 -20.05
CA PRO A 22 -13.54 8.88 -20.00
C PRO A 22 -12.91 9.27 -18.67
N PHE A 23 -12.00 8.43 -18.18
CA PHE A 23 -11.20 8.71 -16.99
C PHE A 23 -9.79 8.16 -17.17
N PHE A 24 -8.88 8.60 -16.31
CA PHE A 24 -7.53 8.07 -16.21
C PHE A 24 -7.25 7.63 -14.78
N ILE A 25 -6.27 6.75 -14.65
CA ILE A 25 -5.81 6.16 -13.39
C ILE A 25 -4.45 6.76 -13.07
N ILE A 26 -4.28 7.24 -11.84
CA ILE A 26 -2.97 7.49 -11.26
C ILE A 26 -2.59 6.20 -10.53
N ASP A 27 -1.67 5.46 -11.11
CA ASP A 27 -1.18 4.21 -10.53
C ASP A 27 0.05 4.47 -9.67
N MET A 28 -0.09 4.23 -8.37
CA MET A 28 0.95 4.47 -7.38
C MET A 28 1.95 3.32 -7.28
N PHE A 29 1.78 2.23 -8.05
CA PHE A 29 2.57 1.00 -7.93
C PHE A 29 4.08 1.25 -7.89
N ASN A 30 4.63 2.25 -8.59
CA ASN A 30 6.07 2.51 -8.60
C ASN A 30 6.58 3.32 -7.39
N LEU A 31 5.68 3.91 -6.59
CA LEU A 31 5.98 4.64 -5.37
C LEU A 31 5.77 3.72 -4.17
N ARG A 32 6.73 2.81 -3.92
CA ARG A 32 6.61 1.73 -2.92
C ARG A 32 7.76 1.62 -1.92
N THR A 33 8.59 2.64 -1.81
CA THR A 33 9.69 2.61 -0.83
C THR A 33 9.13 2.47 0.59
N VAL A 34 9.78 1.61 1.38
CA VAL A 34 9.55 1.42 2.80
C VAL A 34 10.86 1.67 3.52
N ASP A 35 10.91 2.73 4.33
CA ASP A 35 12.08 3.08 5.15
C ASP A 35 11.73 2.95 6.63
N VAL A 36 12.51 2.16 7.37
CA VAL A 36 12.23 1.78 8.76
C VAL A 36 13.34 2.30 9.66
N ASP A 37 12.98 3.17 10.60
CA ASP A 37 13.87 3.69 11.62
C ASP A 37 13.62 3.01 12.97
N LEU A 38 14.60 2.21 13.40
CA LEU A 38 14.55 1.47 14.66
C LEU A 38 14.70 2.37 15.90
N ALA A 39 15.39 3.50 15.79
CA ALA A 39 15.64 4.37 16.93
C ALA A 39 14.35 5.07 17.37
N SER A 40 13.62 5.62 16.41
CA SER A 40 12.30 6.23 16.66
C SER A 40 11.15 5.23 16.67
N LYS A 41 11.38 3.97 16.24
CA LYS A 41 10.35 2.95 16.02
C LYS A 41 9.25 3.43 15.05
N THR A 42 9.66 4.11 13.99
CA THR A 42 8.76 4.61 12.95
C THR A 42 9.14 4.03 11.58
N ALA A 43 8.23 4.15 10.61
CA ALA A 43 8.50 3.81 9.23
C ALA A 43 7.81 4.81 8.29
N TRP A 44 8.52 5.22 7.25
CA TRP A 44 7.95 5.93 6.11
C TRP A 44 7.59 4.93 5.02
N VAL A 45 6.32 4.87 4.65
CA VAL A 45 5.77 3.90 3.69
C VAL A 45 5.10 4.66 2.57
N GLN A 46 5.57 4.49 1.33
CA GLN A 46 4.89 5.07 0.18
C GLN A 46 3.62 4.29 -0.18
N SER A 47 2.61 4.99 -0.70
CA SER A 47 1.25 4.46 -0.88
C SER A 47 1.15 3.24 -1.82
N GLY A 48 2.09 3.08 -2.74
CA GLY A 48 2.16 1.94 -3.67
C GLY A 48 2.70 0.65 -3.06
N ALA A 49 3.25 0.70 -1.84
CA ALA A 49 3.70 -0.50 -1.14
C ALA A 49 2.53 -1.39 -0.75
N ILE A 50 2.75 -2.69 -0.73
CA ILE A 50 1.79 -3.67 -0.19
C ILE A 50 2.11 -4.05 1.25
N LEU A 51 1.12 -4.52 2.01
CA LEU A 51 1.31 -4.89 3.42
C LEU A 51 2.43 -5.91 3.62
N GLY A 52 2.58 -6.85 2.69
CA GLY A 52 3.67 -7.84 2.72
C GLY A 52 5.06 -7.20 2.67
N GLU A 53 5.26 -6.14 1.88
CA GLU A 53 6.53 -5.40 1.82
C GLU A 53 6.78 -4.66 3.14
N VAL A 54 5.74 -4.04 3.71
CA VAL A 54 5.85 -3.37 5.03
C VAL A 54 6.24 -4.37 6.11
N TYR A 55 5.58 -5.51 6.18
CA TYR A 55 5.90 -6.57 7.14
C TYR A 55 7.30 -7.12 6.94
N TYR A 56 7.70 -7.34 5.69
CA TYR A 56 9.02 -7.84 5.34
C TYR A 56 10.13 -6.88 5.78
N TYR A 57 10.03 -5.59 5.45
CA TYR A 57 11.08 -4.62 5.80
C TYR A 57 11.15 -4.32 7.29
N ILE A 58 10.03 -4.36 8.03
CA ILE A 58 10.06 -4.31 9.50
C ILE A 58 10.81 -5.53 10.05
N TRP A 59 10.46 -6.73 9.58
CA TRP A 59 11.08 -7.98 10.01
C TRP A 59 12.58 -8.05 9.69
N GLU A 60 13.00 -7.54 8.52
CA GLU A 60 14.42 -7.47 8.15
C GLU A 60 15.23 -6.63 9.16
N LYS A 61 14.64 -5.55 9.70
CA LYS A 61 15.30 -4.66 10.65
C LYS A 61 15.17 -5.12 12.11
N SER A 62 14.06 -5.72 12.51
CA SER A 62 13.84 -6.19 13.89
C SER A 62 12.91 -7.40 13.97
N LYS A 63 13.30 -8.41 14.75
CA LYS A 63 12.50 -9.63 15.01
C LYS A 63 11.46 -9.45 16.13
N THR A 64 11.43 -8.28 16.76
CA THR A 64 10.56 -7.99 17.92
C THR A 64 9.62 -6.81 17.68
N LEU A 65 9.70 -6.17 16.51
CA LEU A 65 8.77 -5.11 16.10
C LEU A 65 7.78 -5.64 15.06
N ALA A 66 6.58 -5.08 15.07
CA ALA A 66 5.50 -5.39 14.15
C ALA A 66 4.64 -4.14 13.91
N PHE A 67 3.76 -4.19 12.91
CA PHE A 67 2.77 -3.16 12.65
C PHE A 67 1.39 -3.79 12.47
N PRO A 68 0.34 -3.33 13.19
CA PRO A 68 -0.99 -3.93 13.13
C PRO A 68 -1.78 -3.41 11.92
N ALA A 69 -1.75 -4.15 10.80
CA ALA A 69 -2.58 -3.88 9.62
C ALA A 69 -3.32 -5.16 9.16
N GLY A 70 -3.78 -5.20 7.91
CA GLY A 70 -4.56 -6.31 7.35
C GLY A 70 -3.77 -7.62 7.20
N VAL A 71 -4.50 -8.73 7.10
CA VAL A 71 -3.89 -10.07 6.96
C VAL A 71 -3.44 -10.40 5.54
N CYS A 72 -4.06 -9.78 4.53
CA CYS A 72 -3.81 -10.06 3.12
C CYS A 72 -2.54 -9.33 2.64
N PRO A 73 -1.43 -10.03 2.33
CA PRO A 73 -0.14 -9.39 2.07
C PRO A 73 -0.12 -8.50 0.81
N THR A 74 -1.03 -8.72 -0.13
CA THR A 74 -1.10 -8.01 -1.41
C THR A 74 -1.97 -6.75 -1.38
N VAL A 75 -2.61 -6.45 -0.24
CA VAL A 75 -3.36 -5.19 -0.07
C VAL A 75 -2.38 -4.02 -0.09
N GLY A 76 -2.72 -2.97 -0.83
CA GLY A 76 -1.90 -1.76 -0.91
C GLY A 76 -2.12 -0.83 0.28
N VAL A 77 -1.04 -0.26 0.81
CA VAL A 77 -1.07 0.62 1.98
C VAL A 77 -1.89 1.88 1.71
N GLY A 78 -1.83 2.42 0.49
CA GLY A 78 -2.57 3.62 0.11
C GLY A 78 -4.08 3.46 -0.09
N GLY A 79 -4.61 2.23 -0.01
CA GLY A 79 -6.05 1.95 -0.13
C GLY A 79 -6.31 0.47 0.13
N GLN A 80 -6.87 0.18 1.32
CA GLN A 80 -7.31 -1.16 1.75
C GLN A 80 -8.78 -1.36 1.49
#